data_AF-A0A660U6D7-F1
#
_entry.id   AF-A0A660U6D7-F1
#
_cell.length_a   1.000
_cell.length_b   1.000
_cell.length_c   1.000
_cell.angle_alpha   90.00
_cell.angle_beta   90.00
_cell.angle_gamma   90.00
#
_symmetry.space_group_name_H-M   'P 1'
#
loop_
_entity.id
_entity.type
_entity.pdbx_description
1 polymer ?
#
loop_
_entity_poly.entity_id
_entity_poly.type
_entity_poly.pdbx_seq_one_letter_code
_entity_poly.pdbx_strand_id
1 'polypeptide(L)'
;MPARLRFKLNLLPASFRRDFPKLRKAMARAADRLAEELNARVMFIPMDDAPNSRDDEVCRDIVDLMRRRERAAVLRGQIGVGEVIGVYASMDLVISMRFHGLVFAALSGVPIVGIHSRGQEKVRRLMDGLGQEAFCVSAEEIVAGGESLTDPIEKAWSNRISIRGELRSRVHVLRRAALDMNRQVRRWCEERL
;
A
#
# COMPACT_ATOMS: atom_id res chain seq x y z
N MET A 1 -28.71 -14.73 16.90
CA MET A 1 -28.22 -13.64 16.02
C MET A 1 -28.16 -14.17 14.59
N PRO A 2 -28.82 -13.54 13.60
CA PRO A 2 -28.72 -13.98 12.21
C PRO A 2 -27.30 -13.78 11.65
N ALA A 3 -26.83 -14.74 10.85
CA ALA A 3 -25.56 -14.67 10.14
C ALA A 3 -25.65 -13.62 9.02
N ARG A 4 -24.66 -12.73 8.93
CA ARG A 4 -24.59 -11.65 7.93
C ARG A 4 -23.51 -11.99 6.92
N LEU A 5 -23.89 -12.29 5.68
CA LEU A 5 -23.00 -12.68 4.60
C LEU A 5 -23.04 -11.64 3.48
N ARG A 6 -21.87 -11.23 2.98
CA ARG A 6 -21.74 -10.43 1.75
C ARG A 6 -21.01 -11.29 0.71
N PHE A 7 -21.69 -11.66 -0.37
CA PHE A 7 -21.04 -12.23 -1.55
C PHE A 7 -20.43 -11.11 -2.40
N LYS A 8 -19.19 -11.30 -2.83
CA LYS A 8 -18.55 -10.44 -3.83
C LYS A 8 -18.15 -11.31 -5.01
N LEU A 9 -19.08 -11.51 -5.94
CA LEU A 9 -18.82 -12.15 -7.23
C LEU A 9 -18.00 -11.18 -8.09
N ASN A 10 -16.87 -11.68 -8.58
CA ASN A 10 -15.82 -11.01 -9.34
C ASN A 10 -16.28 -9.82 -10.21
N LEU A 11 -15.79 -8.63 -9.87
CA LEU A 11 -15.75 -7.48 -10.77
C LEU A 11 -14.33 -6.90 -10.73
N LEU A 12 -13.40 -7.60 -11.36
CA LEU A 12 -12.16 -7.00 -11.83
C LEU A 12 -12.28 -6.93 -13.36
N PRO A 13 -12.21 -5.73 -13.98
CA PRO A 13 -12.12 -5.64 -15.43
C PRO A 13 -10.80 -6.27 -15.90
N ALA A 14 -10.87 -6.97 -17.03
CA ALA A 14 -9.76 -7.68 -17.68
C ALA A 14 -8.61 -6.76 -18.16
N SER A 15 -8.72 -5.43 -17.99
CA SER A 15 -7.80 -4.45 -18.55
C SER A 15 -6.49 -4.24 -17.77
N PHE A 16 -6.21 -5.02 -16.72
CA PHE A 16 -5.00 -4.87 -15.92
C PHE A 16 -3.97 -5.98 -16.17
N ARG A 17 -3.42 -6.00 -17.39
CA ARG A 17 -2.11 -6.60 -17.71
C ARG A 17 -1.47 -5.80 -18.85
N ARG A 18 -1.01 -4.60 -18.54
CA ARG A 18 0.09 -3.98 -19.29
C ARG A 18 1.24 -3.88 -18.32
N ASP A 19 2.30 -4.63 -18.58
CA ASP A 19 3.55 -4.47 -17.87
C ASP A 19 3.92 -2.98 -17.90
N PHE A 20 4.26 -2.41 -16.75
CA PHE A 20 4.81 -1.05 -16.67
C PHE A 20 6.34 -1.11 -16.45
N PRO A 21 7.16 -1.44 -17.47
CA PRO A 21 8.62 -1.46 -17.35
C PRO A 21 9.19 -0.17 -16.77
N LYS A 22 8.62 0.98 -17.15
CA LYS A 22 9.04 2.30 -16.64
C LYS A 22 8.78 2.45 -15.14
N LEU A 23 7.64 1.95 -14.64
CA LEU A 23 7.32 1.99 -13.21
C LEU A 23 8.24 1.06 -12.41
N ARG A 24 8.50 -0.16 -12.88
CA ARG A 24 9.48 -1.07 -12.25
C ARG A 24 10.86 -0.40 -12.14
N LYS A 25 11.32 0.25 -13.20
CA LYS A 25 12.58 1.02 -13.19
C LYS A 25 12.53 2.21 -12.22
N ALA A 26 11.39 2.90 -12.09
CA ALA A 26 11.25 3.99 -11.13
C ALA A 26 11.31 3.48 -9.68
N MET A 27 10.65 2.34 -9.38
CA MET A 27 10.73 1.69 -8.06
C MET A 27 12.15 1.22 -7.74
N ALA A 28 12.85 0.60 -8.69
CA ALA A 28 14.24 0.17 -8.52
C ALA A 28 15.16 1.36 -8.21
N ARG A 29 15.04 2.47 -8.95
CA ARG A 29 15.81 3.70 -8.70
C ARG A 29 15.52 4.31 -7.33
N ALA A 30 14.25 4.34 -6.92
CA ALA A 30 13.88 4.84 -5.60
C ALA A 30 14.47 3.95 -4.49
N ALA A 31 14.43 2.62 -4.66
CA ALA A 31 15.02 1.67 -3.72
C ALA A 31 16.55 1.79 -3.62
N ASP A 32 17.25 1.93 -4.75
CA ASP A 32 18.70 2.20 -4.77
C ASP A 32 19.04 3.48 -4.02
N ARG A 33 18.30 4.56 -4.28
CA ARG A 33 18.52 5.84 -3.62
C ARG A 33 18.33 5.76 -2.11
N LEU A 34 17.28 5.08 -1.65
CA LEU A 34 17.08 4.83 -0.21
C LEU A 34 18.20 4.00 0.41
N ALA A 35 18.68 2.98 -0.30
CA ALA A 35 19.80 2.16 0.15
C ALA A 35 21.11 2.96 0.24
N GLU A 36 21.35 3.91 -0.66
CA GLU A 36 22.55 4.73 -0.72
C GLU A 36 22.52 5.90 0.28
N GLU A 37 21.42 6.65 0.31
CA GLU A 37 21.31 7.88 1.10
C GLU A 37 20.96 7.62 2.57
N LEU A 38 20.16 6.58 2.84
CA LEU A 38 19.66 6.27 4.19
C LEU A 38 20.26 4.99 4.76
N ASN A 39 21.18 4.34 4.03
CA ASN A 39 21.69 3.01 4.38
C ASN A 39 20.57 1.97 4.58
N ALA A 40 19.43 2.15 3.89
CA ALA A 40 18.23 1.36 4.10
C ALA A 40 18.40 -0.10 3.63
N ARG A 41 17.59 -0.98 4.23
CA ARG A 41 17.31 -2.34 3.74
C ARG A 41 15.91 -2.33 3.14
N VAL A 42 15.77 -2.80 1.90
CA VAL A 42 14.49 -2.76 1.17
C VAL A 42 13.86 -4.15 1.18
N MET A 43 12.65 -4.27 1.71
CA MET A 43 11.87 -5.50 1.66
C MET A 43 10.70 -5.35 0.69
N PHE A 44 10.70 -6.17 -0.36
CA PHE A 44 9.57 -6.32 -1.25
C PHE A 44 8.62 -7.39 -0.69
N ILE A 45 7.34 -7.03 -0.55
CA ILE A 45 6.32 -7.86 0.07
C ILE A 45 5.23 -8.16 -0.96
N PRO A 46 5.26 -9.32 -1.64
CA PRO A 46 4.17 -9.78 -2.48
C PRO A 46 2.91 -9.97 -1.62
N MET A 47 1.75 -9.49 -2.09
CA MET A 47 0.48 -9.59 -1.35
C MET A 47 -0.66 -10.21 -2.15
N ASP A 48 -0.46 -10.45 -3.43
CA ASP A 48 -1.46 -11.10 -4.28
C ASP A 48 -1.04 -12.57 -4.47
N ASP A 49 -1.74 -13.46 -3.77
CA ASP A 49 -1.54 -14.92 -3.78
C ASP A 49 -2.53 -15.63 -4.71
N ALA A 50 -3.30 -14.89 -5.50
CA ALA A 50 -4.22 -15.47 -6.46
C ALA A 50 -3.46 -16.37 -7.47
N PRO A 51 -4.05 -17.46 -7.98
CA PRO A 51 -3.37 -18.41 -8.88
C PRO A 51 -2.75 -17.80 -10.15
N ASN A 52 -3.21 -16.61 -10.53
CA ASN A 52 -2.80 -15.87 -11.71
C ASN A 52 -2.05 -14.57 -11.39
N SER A 53 -1.66 -14.40 -10.13
CA SER A 53 -0.82 -13.30 -9.66
C SER A 53 0.62 -13.51 -10.11
N ARG A 54 1.30 -12.39 -10.35
CA ARG A 54 2.74 -12.32 -10.67
C ARG A 54 3.45 -11.35 -9.72
N ASP A 55 2.89 -11.13 -8.53
CA ASP A 55 3.39 -10.11 -7.60
C ASP A 55 4.82 -10.43 -7.13
N ASP A 56 5.12 -11.71 -6.93
CA ASP A 56 6.46 -12.21 -6.59
C ASP A 56 7.44 -12.08 -7.78
N GLU A 57 7.02 -12.38 -9.00
CA GLU A 57 7.77 -12.13 -10.24
C GLU A 57 8.11 -10.65 -10.38
N VAL A 58 7.13 -9.76 -10.24
CA VAL A 58 7.34 -8.30 -10.34
C VAL A 58 8.28 -7.79 -9.24
N CYS A 59 8.16 -8.30 -8.01
CA CYS A 59 9.09 -7.96 -6.94
C CYS A 59 10.54 -8.36 -7.30
N ARG A 60 10.73 -9.56 -7.83
CA ARG A 60 12.05 -10.04 -8.29
C ARG A 60 12.58 -9.18 -9.44
N ASP A 61 11.76 -8.87 -10.43
CA ASP A 61 12.14 -8.02 -11.56
C ASP A 61 12.61 -6.63 -11.10
N ILE A 62 11.98 -6.05 -10.07
CA ILE A 62 12.42 -4.76 -9.53
C ILE A 62 13.77 -4.91 -8.85
N VAL A 63 13.98 -5.95 -8.05
CA VAL A 63 15.28 -6.23 -7.40
C VAL A 63 16.38 -6.45 -8.43
N ASP A 64 16.10 -7.13 -9.54
CA ASP A 64 17.07 -7.37 -10.62
C ASP A 64 17.43 -6.08 -11.38
N LEU A 65 16.55 -5.08 -11.37
CA LEU A 65 16.80 -3.75 -11.93
C LEU A 65 17.59 -2.83 -10.97
N MET A 66 17.75 -3.20 -9.69
CA MET A 66 18.48 -2.40 -8.70
C MET A 66 19.99 -2.55 -8.87
N ARG A 67 20.72 -1.44 -8.68
CA ARG A 67 22.18 -1.42 -8.58
C ARG A 67 22.65 -2.01 -7.25
N ARG A 68 21.92 -1.73 -6.16
CA ARG A 68 22.22 -2.16 -4.78
C ARG A 68 21.38 -3.36 -4.38
N ARG A 69 21.31 -4.38 -5.24
CA ARG A 69 20.47 -5.57 -5.02
C ARG A 69 20.78 -6.30 -3.72
N GLU A 70 22.01 -6.21 -3.20
CA GLU A 70 22.43 -6.80 -1.92
C GLU A 70 21.74 -6.16 -0.70
N ARG A 71 21.15 -4.97 -0.89
CA ARG A 71 20.36 -4.27 0.12
C ARG A 71 18.87 -4.59 0.06
N ALA A 72 18.45 -5.42 -0.90
CA ALA A 72 17.05 -5.78 -1.08
C ALA A 72 16.79 -7.26 -0.85
N ALA A 73 15.56 -7.57 -0.41
CA ALA A 73 15.06 -8.93 -0.32
C ALA A 73 13.57 -8.97 -0.73
N VAL A 74 13.16 -10.08 -1.34
CA VAL A 74 11.74 -10.40 -1.54
C VAL A 74 11.30 -11.34 -0.43
N LEU A 75 10.21 -11.01 0.26
CA LEU A 75 9.61 -11.89 1.26
C LEU A 75 9.14 -13.17 0.56
N ARG A 76 9.63 -14.33 1.05
CA ARG A 76 9.35 -15.65 0.47
C ARG A 76 8.46 -16.45 1.40
N GLY A 77 7.68 -17.35 0.80
CA GLY A 77 6.83 -18.30 1.52
C GLY A 77 5.42 -17.78 1.77
N GLN A 78 4.54 -18.69 2.15
CA GLN A 78 3.19 -18.34 2.59
C GLN A 78 3.26 -17.99 4.08
N ILE A 79 2.98 -16.73 4.40
CA ILE A 79 2.87 -16.25 5.77
C ILE A 79 1.42 -15.90 6.08
N GLY A 80 0.99 -16.14 7.31
CA GLY A 80 -0.36 -15.85 7.76
C GLY A 80 -0.64 -14.35 7.82
N VAL A 81 -1.91 -13.96 7.82
CA VAL A 81 -2.33 -12.55 7.85
C VAL A 81 -1.73 -11.79 9.04
N GLY A 82 -1.66 -12.42 10.22
CA GLY A 82 -1.05 -11.82 11.41
C GLY A 82 0.45 -11.54 11.24
N GLU A 83 1.16 -12.45 10.58
CA GLU A 83 2.59 -12.29 10.29
C GLU A 83 2.83 -11.17 9.27
N VAL A 84 2.02 -11.11 8.20
CA VAL A 84 2.07 -10.02 7.21
C VAL A 84 1.87 -8.67 7.89
N ILE A 85 0.88 -8.55 8.78
CA ILE A 85 0.65 -7.32 9.56
C ILE A 85 1.88 -6.99 10.41
N GLY A 86 2.48 -7.98 11.08
CA GLY A 86 3.70 -7.82 11.86
C GLY A 86 4.88 -7.30 11.03
N VAL A 87 5.06 -7.83 9.81
CA VAL A 87 6.07 -7.35 8.87
C VAL A 87 5.84 -5.88 8.55
N TYR A 88 4.62 -5.49 8.13
CA TYR A 88 4.31 -4.09 7.85
C TYR A 88 4.49 -3.17 9.06
N ALA A 89 4.15 -3.65 10.27
CA ALA A 89 4.31 -2.89 11.52
C ALA A 89 5.79 -2.66 11.89
N SER A 90 6.70 -3.52 11.45
CA SER A 90 8.14 -3.39 11.68
C SER A 90 8.86 -2.48 10.68
N MET A 91 8.17 -1.95 9.66
CA MET A 91 8.77 -1.08 8.65
C MET A 91 8.87 0.37 9.17
N ASP A 92 9.91 1.09 8.72
CA ASP A 92 10.04 2.52 9.02
C ASP A 92 9.25 3.43 8.06
N LEU A 93 9.00 2.95 6.84
CA LEU A 93 8.26 3.60 5.77
C LEU A 93 7.71 2.53 4.82
N VAL A 94 6.48 2.70 4.33
CA VAL A 94 5.86 1.78 3.37
C VAL A 94 5.46 2.51 2.09
N ILE A 95 5.95 2.04 0.96
CA ILE A 95 5.59 2.53 -0.37
C ILE A 95 4.78 1.43 -1.05
N SER A 96 3.54 1.71 -1.45
CA SER A 96 2.69 0.65 -1.97
C SER A 96 1.63 1.13 -2.94
N MET A 97 1.41 0.32 -3.99
CA MET A 97 0.24 0.38 -4.86
C MET A 97 -0.88 -0.57 -4.43
N ARG A 98 -0.59 -1.48 -3.49
CA ARG A 98 -1.53 -2.46 -2.99
C ARG A 98 -2.20 -1.93 -1.73
N PHE A 99 -3.52 -1.75 -1.81
CA PHE A 99 -4.35 -1.15 -0.75
C PHE A 99 -4.09 -1.74 0.64
N HIS A 100 -4.01 -3.07 0.78
CA HIS A 100 -3.84 -3.70 2.10
C HIS A 100 -2.50 -3.38 2.77
N GLY A 101 -1.42 -3.22 2.00
CA GLY A 101 -0.13 -2.85 2.56
C GLY A 101 -0.16 -1.46 3.19
N LEU A 102 -0.85 -0.52 2.54
CA LEU A 102 -1.08 0.82 3.09
C LEU A 102 -1.97 0.77 4.34
N VAL A 103 -3.02 -0.05 4.34
CA VAL A 103 -3.88 -0.24 5.52
C VAL A 103 -3.09 -0.80 6.70
N PHE A 104 -2.32 -1.87 6.51
CA PHE A 104 -1.56 -2.51 7.60
C PHE A 104 -0.47 -1.59 8.16
N ALA A 105 0.21 -0.84 7.29
CA ALA A 105 1.17 0.19 7.68
C ALA A 105 0.48 1.30 8.50
N ALA A 106 -0.60 1.88 7.98
CA ALA A 106 -1.34 2.96 8.63
C ALA A 106 -1.90 2.55 10.00
N LEU A 107 -2.45 1.35 10.12
CA LEU A 107 -2.94 0.80 11.39
C LEU A 107 -1.83 0.70 12.45
N SER A 108 -0.59 0.53 12.01
CA SER A 108 0.60 0.44 12.85
C SER A 108 1.31 1.79 13.03
N GLY A 109 0.73 2.87 12.48
CA GLY A 109 1.33 4.21 12.49
C GLY A 109 2.55 4.37 11.59
N VAL A 110 2.88 3.37 10.76
CA VAL A 110 4.02 3.45 9.86
C VAL A 110 3.73 4.47 8.75
N PRO A 111 4.62 5.46 8.50
CA PRO A 111 4.47 6.41 7.39
C PRO A 111 4.26 5.69 6.05
N ILE A 112 3.41 6.26 5.19
CA ILE A 112 3.00 5.65 3.93
C ILE A 112 3.18 6.58 2.74
N VAL A 113 3.57 6.01 1.60
CA VAL A 113 3.51 6.63 0.28
C VAL A 113 2.63 5.76 -0.61
N GLY A 114 1.57 6.35 -1.14
CA GLY A 114 0.60 5.67 -1.99
C GLY A 114 0.95 5.83 -3.47
N ILE A 115 0.90 4.75 -4.23
CA ILE A 115 0.96 4.81 -5.70
C ILE A 115 -0.39 4.37 -6.23
N HIS A 116 -1.18 5.30 -6.78
CA HIS A 116 -2.45 4.94 -7.40
C HIS A 116 -2.31 4.80 -8.91
N SER A 117 -3.25 4.10 -9.54
CA SER A 117 -3.35 3.98 -10.99
C SER A 117 -4.78 4.23 -11.42
N ARG A 118 -4.97 4.69 -12.66
CA ARG A 118 -6.27 5.00 -13.23
C ARG A 118 -7.19 3.78 -13.17
N GLY A 119 -8.38 3.96 -12.61
CA GLY A 119 -9.38 2.88 -12.42
C GLY A 119 -9.26 2.12 -11.10
N GLN A 120 -8.26 2.41 -10.27
CA GLN A 120 -8.07 1.83 -8.93
C GLN A 120 -8.13 2.93 -7.85
N GLU A 121 -9.32 3.48 -7.62
CA GLU A 121 -9.53 4.61 -6.69
C GLU A 121 -9.25 4.30 -5.21
N LYS A 122 -9.08 3.02 -4.85
CA LYS A 122 -8.97 2.61 -3.44
C LYS A 122 -7.75 3.19 -2.75
N VAL A 123 -6.60 3.20 -3.41
CA VAL A 123 -5.37 3.78 -2.85
C VAL A 123 -5.56 5.27 -2.63
N ARG A 124 -5.98 5.99 -3.68
CA ARG A 124 -6.22 7.44 -3.59
C ARG A 124 -7.21 7.80 -2.48
N ARG A 125 -8.34 7.10 -2.40
CA ARG A 125 -9.36 7.31 -1.35
C ARG A 125 -8.89 6.95 0.05
N LEU A 126 -8.00 5.96 0.18
CA LEU A 126 -7.39 5.64 1.47
C LEU A 126 -6.47 6.76 1.94
N MET A 127 -5.60 7.24 1.05
CA MET A 127 -4.67 8.33 1.35
C MET A 127 -5.45 9.60 1.73
N ASP A 128 -6.53 9.91 1.02
CA ASP A 128 -7.47 11.00 1.34
C ASP A 128 -8.14 10.82 2.72
N GLY A 129 -8.71 9.65 2.99
CA GLY A 129 -9.30 9.38 4.30
C GLY A 129 -8.30 9.46 5.47
N LEU A 130 -7.03 9.20 5.20
CA LEU A 130 -5.93 9.31 6.17
C LEU A 130 -5.31 10.71 6.24
N GLY A 131 -5.71 11.66 5.37
CA GLY A 131 -5.10 12.98 5.27
C GLY A 131 -3.63 12.93 4.83
N GLN A 132 -3.29 12.01 3.92
CA GLN A 132 -1.95 11.75 3.40
C GLN A 132 -1.89 11.95 1.86
N GLU A 133 -2.77 12.77 1.31
CA GLU A 133 -2.90 13.07 -0.12
C GLU A 133 -1.57 13.59 -0.71
N ALA A 134 -0.83 14.38 0.07
CA ALA A 134 0.48 14.92 -0.31
C ALA A 134 1.56 13.84 -0.56
N PHE A 135 1.32 12.61 -0.10
CA PHE A 135 2.21 11.46 -0.27
C PHE A 135 1.63 10.40 -1.21
N CYS A 136 0.63 10.77 -2.02
CA CYS A 136 -0.01 9.90 -3.00
C CYS A 136 0.32 10.37 -4.42
N VAL A 137 0.92 9.48 -5.22
CA VAL A 137 1.37 9.78 -6.59
C VAL A 137 0.70 8.88 -7.63
N SER A 138 0.67 9.36 -8.87
CA SER A 138 0.08 8.68 -10.01
C SER A 138 1.11 7.81 -10.72
N ALA A 139 0.83 6.52 -10.85
CA ALA A 139 1.67 5.58 -11.60
C ALA A 139 1.83 6.03 -13.06
N GLU A 140 0.76 6.54 -13.66
CA GLU A 140 0.77 7.03 -15.03
C GLU A 140 1.66 8.27 -15.18
N GLU A 141 1.63 9.21 -14.23
CA GLU A 141 2.48 10.41 -14.26
C GLU A 141 3.96 10.07 -14.03
N ILE A 142 4.26 9.12 -13.13
CA ILE A 142 5.62 8.59 -12.97
C ILE A 142 6.14 7.99 -14.28
N VAL A 143 5.30 7.24 -14.98
CA VAL A 143 5.65 6.58 -16.25
C VAL A 143 5.79 7.58 -17.40
N ALA A 144 4.99 8.65 -17.39
CA ALA A 144 5.06 9.75 -18.34
C ALA A 144 6.25 10.70 -18.07
N GLY A 145 6.81 10.66 -16.85
CA GLY A 145 7.86 11.56 -16.39
C GLY A 145 7.33 12.89 -15.84
N GLY A 146 6.01 12.99 -15.60
CA GLY A 146 5.36 14.16 -14.99
C GLY A 146 5.50 14.20 -13.47
N GLU A 147 5.69 13.04 -12.81
CA GLU A 147 5.89 12.94 -11.36
C GLU A 147 7.15 12.16 -10.99
N SER A 148 7.80 12.59 -9.91
CA SER A 148 8.91 11.90 -9.27
C SER A 148 8.39 11.01 -8.14
N LEU A 149 8.79 9.74 -8.10
CA LEU A 149 8.51 8.86 -6.97
C LEU A 149 9.40 9.19 -5.74
N THR A 150 10.57 9.78 -5.94
CA THR A 150 11.52 10.03 -4.83
C THR A 150 11.08 11.21 -3.95
N ASP A 151 10.50 12.24 -4.53
CA ASP A 151 10.08 13.44 -3.82
C ASP A 151 9.06 13.17 -2.69
N PRO A 152 7.94 12.43 -2.92
CA PRO A 152 7.01 12.09 -1.84
C PRO A 152 7.67 11.16 -0.80
N ILE A 153 8.59 10.29 -1.22
CA ILE A 153 9.33 9.39 -0.32
C ILE A 153 10.22 10.20 0.64
N GLU A 154 11.00 11.14 0.13
CA GLU A 154 11.87 12.01 0.93
C GLU A 154 11.07 12.88 1.90
N LYS A 155 9.96 13.45 1.41
CA LYS A 155 9.05 14.22 2.26
C LYS A 155 8.45 13.35 3.36
N ALA A 156 8.00 12.14 3.03
CA ALA A 156 7.44 11.21 4.02
C ALA A 156 8.50 10.79 5.06
N TRP A 157 9.72 10.51 4.62
CA TRP A 157 10.82 10.15 5.50
C TRP A 157 11.22 11.28 6.46
N SER A 158 11.34 12.49 5.92
CA SER A 158 11.72 13.68 6.70
C SER A 158 10.65 14.05 7.74
N ASN A 159 9.37 13.85 7.41
CA ASN A 159 8.24 14.17 8.28
C ASN A 159 7.68 12.96 9.05
N ARG A 160 8.39 11.82 9.08
CA ARG A 160 7.90 10.53 9.61
C ARG A 160 7.33 10.59 11.03
N ILE A 161 7.85 11.47 11.88
CA ILE A 161 7.37 11.64 13.27
C ILE A 161 5.99 12.32 13.27
N SER A 162 5.80 13.36 12.47
CA SER A 162 4.49 14.04 12.32
C SER A 162 3.46 13.09 11.73
N ILE A 163 3.83 12.42 10.64
CA ILE A 163 2.98 11.46 9.92
C ILE A 163 2.53 10.33 10.85
N ARG A 164 3.41 9.80 11.70
CA ARG A 164 3.05 8.80 12.74
C ARG A 164 1.92 9.29 13.64
N GLY A 165 1.98 10.54 14.11
CA GLY A 165 0.96 11.15 14.96
C GLY A 165 -0.36 11.39 14.22
N GLU A 166 -0.28 11.89 12.99
CA GLU A 166 -1.42 12.13 12.10
C GLU A 166 -2.16 10.82 11.79
N LEU A 167 -1.43 9.79 11.36
CA LEU A 167 -1.97 8.47 11.05
C LEU A 167 -2.68 7.87 12.27
N ARG A 168 -2.06 7.91 13.46
CA ARG A 168 -2.67 7.40 14.69
C ARG A 168 -4.01 8.10 14.98
N SER A 169 -4.05 9.42 14.80
CA SER A 169 -5.25 10.24 15.04
C SER A 169 -6.35 9.93 14.02
N ARG A 170 -5.98 9.90 12.73
CA ARG A 170 -6.91 9.65 11.62
C ARG A 170 -7.46 8.23 11.63
N VAL A 171 -6.63 7.23 11.89
CA VAL A 171 -7.06 5.83 12.07
C VAL A 171 -8.07 5.72 13.21
N HIS A 172 -7.87 6.42 14.32
CA HIS A 172 -8.84 6.41 15.42
C HIS A 172 -10.20 7.00 15.01
N VAL A 173 -10.21 8.10 14.24
CA VAL A 173 -11.44 8.70 13.69
C VAL A 173 -12.14 7.73 12.73
N LEU A 174 -11.42 7.18 11.75
CA LEU A 174 -11.98 6.25 10.77
C LEU A 174 -12.52 4.98 11.42
N ARG A 175 -11.86 4.47 12.46
CA ARG A 175 -12.33 3.30 13.21
C ARG A 175 -13.65 3.57 13.93
N ARG A 176 -13.83 4.76 14.52
CA ARG A 176 -15.10 5.17 15.12
C ARG A 176 -16.21 5.26 14.08
N ALA A 177 -15.95 5.93 12.96
CA ALA A 177 -16.91 6.02 11.85
C ALA A 177 -17.31 4.65 11.31
N ALA A 178 -16.36 3.72 11.17
CA ALA A 178 -16.64 2.34 10.77
C ALA A 178 -17.51 1.59 11.78
N LEU A 179 -17.27 1.77 13.09
CA LEU A 179 -18.10 1.18 14.15
C LEU A 179 -19.52 1.76 14.16
N ASP A 180 -19.67 3.07 13.92
CA ASP A 180 -20.97 3.73 13.78
C ASP A 180 -21.75 3.20 12.58
N MET A 181 -21.10 3.13 11.42
CA MET A 181 -21.70 2.54 10.22
C MET A 181 -22.12 1.09 10.47
N ASN A 182 -21.26 0.30 11.13
CA ASN A 182 -21.59 -1.07 11.50
C ASN A 182 -22.88 -1.11 12.32
N ARG A 183 -23.02 -0.26 13.36
CA ARG A 183 -24.23 -0.17 14.19
C ARG A 183 -25.47 0.20 13.38
N GLN A 184 -25.38 1.19 12.51
CA GLN A 184 -26.49 1.61 11.64
C GLN A 184 -26.94 0.48 10.73
N VAL A 185 -26.00 -0.24 10.11
CA VAL A 185 -26.30 -1.42 9.30
C VAL A 185 -26.94 -2.53 10.14
N ARG A 186 -26.51 -2.75 11.38
CA ARG A 186 -27.15 -3.74 12.27
C ARG A 186 -28.62 -3.40 12.51
N ARG A 187 -28.88 -2.14 12.89
CA ARG A 187 -30.23 -1.65 13.15
C ARG A 187 -31.11 -1.77 11.91
N TRP A 188 -30.61 -1.34 10.75
CA TRP A 188 -31.33 -1.45 9.48
C TRP A 188 -31.70 -2.91 9.16
N CYS A 189 -30.82 -3.87 9.44
CA CYS A 189 -31.14 -5.29 9.28
C CYS A 189 -32.21 -5.74 10.27
N GLU A 190 -32.12 -5.37 11.54
CA GLU A 190 -33.09 -5.74 12.59
C GLU A 190 -34.49 -5.17 12.33
N GLU A 191 -34.59 -4.00 11.68
CA GLU A 191 -35.86 -3.37 11.35
C GLU A 191 -36.52 -3.90 10.06
N ARG A 192 -35.76 -4.58 9.19
CA ARG A 192 -36.21 -4.91 7.82
C ARG A 192 -36.08 -6.37 7.40
N LEU A 193 -35.43 -7.21 8.19
CA LEU A 193 -35.29 -8.67 7.98
C LEU A 193 -35.94 -9.40 9.15
#